data_AF-A0A381VTI3-F1
#
_entry.id   AF-A0A381VTI3-F1
#
_cell.length_a   1.000
_cell.length_b   1.000
_cell.length_c   1.000
_cell.angle_alpha   90.00
_cell.angle_beta   90.00
_cell.angle_gamma   90.00
#
_symmetry.space_group_name_H-M   'P 1'
#
loop_
_entity.id
_entity.type
_entity.pdbx_description
1 polymer ?
#
loop_
_entity_poly.entity_id
_entity_poly.type
_entity_poly.pdbx_seq_one_letter_code
_entity_poly.pdbx_strand_id
1 'polypeptide(L)'
;MIIWGITGNSHDASLAVMKWSPNGLTDHYTLKLLWAGLSRDFSGKPGDPTLSNRMLAHVRSNALWAHPAKIIWYEKPFLKSLRQLWAGQGFTFTENNIKEFLRTKGIFQPIEYAKHHHSHAAYGYFTAPFYEKNAAIVVLDSIGEFQTFTIWHGKGEHLKQVYSQSYPHSVGLFYSAMTQ
;
A
#
# COMPACT_ATOMS: atom_id res chain seq x y z
N MET A 1 13.79 -9.06 -11.35
CA MET A 1 14.02 -8.82 -9.91
C MET A 1 12.74 -9.07 -9.11
N ILE A 2 12.88 -9.36 -7.82
CA ILE A 2 11.75 -9.49 -6.88
C ILE A 2 11.53 -8.14 -6.19
N ILE A 3 10.27 -7.75 -6.04
CA ILE A 3 9.83 -6.53 -5.37
C ILE A 3 8.80 -6.95 -4.33
N TRP A 4 8.91 -6.41 -3.11
CA TRP A 4 7.84 -6.58 -2.12
C TRP A 4 7.02 -5.31 -2.00
N GLY A 5 5.71 -5.41 -2.17
CA GLY A 5 4.75 -4.39 -1.74
C GLY A 5 4.37 -4.63 -0.29
N ILE A 6 4.50 -3.62 0.57
CA ILE A 6 4.22 -3.77 2.00
C ILE A 6 3.29 -2.65 2.48
N THR A 7 2.32 -3.08 3.28
CA THR A 7 1.34 -2.25 4.01
C THR A 7 1.47 -2.57 5.50
N GLY A 8 1.28 -1.59 6.38
CA GLY A 8 1.36 -1.79 7.83
C GLY A 8 1.64 -0.50 8.60
N ASN A 9 2.07 -0.63 9.86
CA ASN A 9 2.37 0.47 10.78
C ASN A 9 1.14 1.28 11.26
N SER A 10 -0.08 0.93 10.83
CA SER A 10 -1.30 1.58 11.33
C SER A 10 -2.41 0.55 11.57
N HIS A 11 -2.78 -0.22 10.55
CA HIS A 11 -3.70 -1.35 10.61
C HIS A 11 -3.51 -2.21 9.35
N ASP A 12 -4.09 -3.41 9.35
CA ASP A 12 -4.16 -4.33 8.19
C ASP A 12 -2.84 -4.52 7.44
N ALA A 13 -1.78 -4.83 8.18
CA ALA A 13 -0.48 -5.11 7.59
C ALA A 13 -0.57 -6.27 6.60
N SER A 14 0.11 -6.14 5.47
CA SER A 14 0.06 -7.11 4.38
C SER A 14 1.32 -7.05 3.54
N LEU A 15 1.56 -8.13 2.79
CA LEU A 15 2.73 -8.25 1.93
C LEU A 15 2.32 -8.87 0.60
N ALA A 16 2.80 -8.29 -0.49
CA ALA A 16 2.70 -8.83 -1.84
C ALA A 16 4.11 -9.01 -2.43
N VAL A 17 4.37 -10.18 -2.99
CA VAL A 17 5.60 -10.54 -3.69
C VAL A 17 5.34 -10.43 -5.19
N MET A 18 6.04 -9.50 -5.83
CA MET A 18 5.95 -9.25 -7.26
C MET A 18 7.28 -9.60 -7.95
N LYS A 19 7.20 -10.16 -9.16
CA LYS A 19 8.34 -10.35 -10.05
C LYS A 19 8.28 -9.34 -11.18
N TRP A 20 9.30 -8.50 -11.25
CA TRP A 20 9.54 -7.60 -12.36
C TRP A 20 10.56 -8.23 -13.31
N SER A 21 10.16 -8.51 -14.54
CA SER A 21 11.05 -9.13 -15.53
C SER A 21 10.73 -8.67 -16.95
N PRO A 22 11.72 -8.70 -17.86
CA PRO A 22 11.49 -8.47 -19.28
C PRO A 22 10.41 -9.42 -19.82
N ASN A 23 9.62 -8.93 -20.77
CA ASN A 23 8.63 -9.70 -21.49
C ASN A 23 9.26 -10.26 -22.77
N GLY A 24 9.83 -11.46 -22.67
CA GLY A 24 10.58 -12.07 -23.79
C GLY A 24 11.87 -11.32 -24.10
N LEU A 25 12.16 -11.14 -25.39
CA LEU A 25 13.35 -10.45 -25.90
C LEU A 25 13.08 -8.96 -26.21
N THR A 26 12.09 -8.35 -25.54
CA THR A 26 11.69 -6.95 -25.74
C THR A 26 12.20 -6.05 -24.63
N ASP A 27 12.11 -4.74 -24.82
CA ASP A 27 12.32 -3.70 -23.80
C ASP A 27 11.09 -3.50 -22.90
N HIS A 28 9.99 -4.21 -23.16
CA HIS A 28 8.83 -4.22 -22.30
C HIS A 28 9.05 -5.08 -21.06
N TYR A 29 8.56 -4.61 -19.92
CA TYR A 29 8.64 -5.32 -18.66
C TYR A 29 7.26 -5.68 -18.15
N THR A 30 7.18 -6.80 -17.43
CA THR A 30 5.95 -7.26 -16.81
C THR A 30 6.12 -7.37 -15.31
N LEU A 31 5.05 -7.05 -14.59
CA LEU A 31 4.94 -7.23 -13.16
C LEU A 31 3.99 -8.39 -12.88
N LYS A 32 4.54 -9.52 -12.43
CA LYS A 32 3.76 -10.71 -12.10
C LYS A 32 3.59 -10.84 -10.59
N LEU A 33 2.35 -10.91 -10.10
CA LEU A 33 2.08 -11.31 -8.73
C LEU A 33 2.49 -12.78 -8.53
N LEU A 34 3.36 -13.01 -7.56
CA LEU A 34 3.81 -14.35 -7.21
C LEU A 34 3.13 -14.84 -5.92
N TRP A 35 2.91 -13.96 -4.94
CA TRP A 35 2.20 -14.27 -3.69
C TRP A 35 1.66 -12.99 -3.05
N ALA A 36 0.54 -13.07 -2.34
CA ALA A 36 0.07 -12.00 -1.46
C ALA A 36 -0.67 -12.58 -0.25
N GLY A 37 -0.63 -11.87 0.87
CA GLY A 37 -1.34 -12.26 2.09
C GLY A 37 -1.47 -11.14 3.11
N LEU A 38 -2.44 -11.28 3.99
CA LEU A 38 -2.67 -10.37 5.12
C LEU A 38 -2.02 -10.93 6.38
N SER A 39 -1.45 -10.05 7.21
CA SER A 39 -0.82 -10.44 8.47
C SER A 39 -1.81 -11.13 9.42
N ARG A 40 -3.06 -10.66 9.44
CA ARG A 40 -4.15 -11.20 10.27
C ARG A 40 -4.40 -12.69 10.03
N ASP A 41 -4.19 -13.17 8.80
CA ASP A 41 -4.44 -14.57 8.42
C ASP A 41 -3.38 -15.50 9.05
N PHE A 42 -2.24 -14.95 9.49
CA PHE A 42 -1.16 -15.68 10.16
C PHE A 42 -1.10 -15.42 11.67
N SER A 43 -1.43 -14.21 12.11
CA SER A 43 -1.40 -13.83 13.53
C SER A 43 -2.69 -14.11 14.27
N GLY A 44 -3.82 -14.23 13.58
CA GLY A 44 -5.16 -14.33 14.16
C GLY A 44 -5.65 -13.02 14.80
N LYS A 45 -4.91 -11.91 14.65
CA LYS A 45 -5.28 -10.60 15.21
C LYS A 45 -6.06 -9.80 14.15
N PRO A 46 -7.34 -9.50 14.37
CA PRO A 46 -8.09 -8.60 13.48
C PRO A 46 -7.37 -7.25 13.38
N GLY A 47 -7.21 -6.74 12.15
CA GLY A 47 -6.56 -5.44 11.93
C GLY A 47 -5.08 -5.37 12.27
N ASP A 48 -4.36 -6.51 12.38
CA ASP A 48 -2.95 -6.54 12.82
C ASP A 48 -2.11 -5.45 12.12
N PRO A 49 -1.61 -4.44 12.84
CA PRO A 49 -0.87 -3.34 12.25
C PRO A 49 0.57 -3.73 11.91
N THR A 50 1.02 -4.91 12.34
CA THR A 50 2.40 -5.36 12.20
C THR A 50 2.51 -6.55 11.26
N LEU A 51 3.64 -6.68 10.57
CA LEU A 51 3.94 -7.88 9.81
C LEU A 51 4.16 -9.07 10.77
N SER A 52 3.31 -10.08 10.64
CA SER A 52 3.39 -11.31 11.42
C SER A 52 4.69 -12.05 11.13
N ASN A 53 5.39 -12.49 12.19
CA ASN A 53 6.61 -13.27 12.05
C ASN A 53 6.35 -14.61 11.33
N ARG A 54 5.16 -15.19 11.50
CA ARG A 54 4.75 -16.41 10.80
C ARG A 54 4.57 -16.16 9.30
N MET A 55 3.95 -15.04 8.93
CA MET A 55 3.83 -14.62 7.53
C MET A 55 5.20 -14.40 6.90
N LEU A 56 6.09 -13.68 7.58
CA LEU A 56 7.45 -13.44 7.11
C LEU A 56 8.26 -14.73 6.98
N ALA A 57 8.14 -15.65 7.94
CA ALA A 57 8.78 -16.96 7.87
C ALA A 57 8.25 -17.77 6.66
N HIS A 58 6.93 -17.75 6.42
CA HIS A 58 6.33 -18.39 5.25
C HIS A 58 6.87 -17.81 3.94
N VAL A 59 6.88 -16.49 3.79
CA VAL A 59 7.39 -15.82 2.58
C VAL A 59 8.88 -16.12 2.39
N ARG A 60 9.68 -16.06 3.47
CA ARG A 60 11.14 -16.33 3.43
C ARG A 60 11.50 -17.80 3.25
N SER A 61 10.56 -18.74 3.45
CA SER A 61 10.83 -20.17 3.26
C SER A 61 11.10 -20.54 1.80
N ASN A 62 10.65 -19.71 0.86
CA ASN A 62 10.86 -19.95 -0.56
C ASN A 62 12.00 -19.07 -1.10
N ALA A 63 13.12 -19.73 -1.40
CA ALA A 63 14.36 -19.10 -1.84
C ALA A 63 14.23 -18.26 -3.13
N LEU A 64 13.24 -18.53 -3.99
CA LEU A 64 13.05 -17.80 -5.24
C LEU A 64 12.61 -16.34 -5.04
N TRP A 65 12.00 -16.04 -3.88
CA TRP A 65 11.42 -14.72 -3.64
C TRP A 65 11.60 -14.19 -2.21
N ALA A 66 12.40 -14.89 -1.38
CA ALA A 66 12.68 -14.55 0.02
C ALA A 66 13.41 -13.21 0.19
N HIS A 67 14.15 -12.78 -0.82
CA HIS A 67 14.98 -11.58 -0.79
C HIS A 67 14.55 -10.62 -1.91
N PRO A 68 13.81 -9.55 -1.58
CA PRO A 68 13.45 -8.54 -2.56
C PRO A 68 14.67 -7.67 -2.89
N ALA A 69 14.67 -7.08 -4.08
CA ALA A 69 15.62 -6.04 -4.46
C ALA A 69 15.24 -4.68 -3.84
N LYS A 70 13.94 -4.42 -3.69
CA LYS A 70 13.39 -3.22 -3.06
C LYS A 70 12.00 -3.44 -2.48
N ILE A 71 11.60 -2.52 -1.61
CA ILE A 71 10.26 -2.45 -1.00
C ILE A 71 9.49 -1.28 -1.62
N ILE A 72 8.23 -1.50 -1.98
CA ILE A 72 7.27 -0.44 -2.28
C ILE A 72 6.36 -0.29 -1.08
N TRP A 73 6.42 0.87 -0.43
CA TRP A 73 5.55 1.22 0.69
C TRP A 73 4.39 2.08 0.19
N TYR A 74 3.19 1.79 0.69
CA TYR A 74 1.92 2.29 0.14
C TYR A 74 1.61 3.77 0.36
N GLU A 75 2.29 4.43 1.30
CA GLU A 75 1.97 5.79 1.78
C GLU A 75 3.22 6.65 1.96
N LYS A 76 3.13 7.98 1.80
CA LYS A 76 4.25 8.89 2.10
C LYS A 76 4.27 9.31 3.59
N PRO A 77 5.21 8.82 4.42
CA PRO A 77 5.19 9.04 5.87
C PRO A 77 5.34 10.51 6.27
N PHE A 78 6.10 11.30 5.50
CA PHE A 78 6.27 12.72 5.76
C PHE A 78 4.96 13.50 5.58
N LEU A 79 4.23 13.23 4.49
CA LEU A 79 2.95 13.89 4.23
C LEU A 79 1.89 13.49 5.25
N LYS A 80 1.85 12.21 5.63
CA LYS A 80 1.01 11.73 6.73
C LYS A 80 1.30 12.48 8.02
N SER A 81 2.58 12.56 8.41
CA SER A 81 2.98 13.25 9.65
C SER A 81 2.57 14.73 9.64
N LEU A 82 2.73 15.40 8.50
CA LEU A 82 2.28 16.79 8.33
C LEU A 82 0.77 16.93 8.50
N ARG A 83 -0.02 16.01 7.92
CA ARG A 83 -1.47 15.98 8.11
C ARG A 83 -1.83 15.71 9.57
N GLN A 84 -1.18 14.76 10.23
CA GLN A 84 -1.44 14.43 11.64
C GLN A 84 -1.19 15.64 12.54
N LEU A 85 -0.12 16.40 12.28
CA LEU A 85 0.14 17.66 12.96
C LEU A 85 -0.98 18.69 12.70
N TRP A 86 -1.38 18.87 11.43
CA TRP A 86 -2.47 19.79 11.06
C TRP A 86 -3.82 19.40 11.71
N ALA A 87 -4.09 18.10 11.84
CA ALA A 87 -5.29 17.55 12.47
C ALA A 87 -5.24 17.58 14.01
N GLY A 88 -4.17 18.12 14.62
CA GLY A 88 -4.02 18.17 16.08
C GLY A 88 -3.68 16.83 16.74
N GLN A 89 -3.22 15.83 15.99
CA GLN A 89 -2.81 14.52 16.51
C GLN A 89 -1.39 14.51 17.12
N GLY A 90 -0.69 15.65 17.08
CA GLY A 90 0.66 15.80 17.64
C GLY A 90 1.79 15.34 16.71
N PHE A 91 2.99 15.20 17.28
CA PHE A 91 4.21 14.84 16.56
C PHE A 91 4.38 13.32 16.46
N THR A 92 3.86 12.72 15.39
CA THR A 92 3.90 11.26 15.11
C THR A 92 5.09 10.83 14.25
N PHE A 93 6.14 11.67 14.14
CA PHE A 93 7.28 11.40 13.27
C PHE A 93 8.05 10.12 13.64
N THR A 94 8.09 9.78 14.93
CA THR A 94 8.71 8.54 15.43
C THR A 94 7.89 7.31 15.02
N GLU A 95 6.57 7.40 15.12
CA GLU A 95 5.64 6.34 14.73
C GLU A 95 5.67 6.11 13.21
N ASN A 96 5.82 7.17 12.41
CA ASN A 96 5.88 7.08 10.95
C ASN A 96 7.27 6.77 10.39
N ASN A 97 8.20 6.29 11.23
CA ASN A 97 9.52 5.85 10.78
C ASN A 97 9.47 4.45 10.17
N ILE A 98 9.06 4.39 8.89
CA ILE A 98 8.92 3.14 8.13
C ILE A 98 10.23 2.34 8.07
N LYS A 99 11.37 3.02 8.00
CA LYS A 99 12.68 2.36 7.97
C LYS A 99 12.91 1.59 9.26
N GLU A 100 12.66 2.21 10.41
CA GLU A 100 12.81 1.54 11.71
C GLU A 100 11.79 0.42 11.89
N PHE A 101 10.51 0.66 11.53
CA PHE A 101 9.48 -0.38 11.52
C PHE A 101 9.92 -1.63 10.75
N LEU A 102 10.43 -1.47 9.52
CA LEU A 102 10.91 -2.57 8.69
C LEU A 102 12.16 -3.25 9.27
N ARG A 103 13.07 -2.49 9.90
CA ARG A 103 14.26 -3.06 10.58
C ARG A 103 13.87 -3.98 11.73
N THR A 104 12.83 -3.66 12.49
CA THR A 104 12.32 -4.56 13.55
C THR A 104 11.85 -5.91 13.00
N LYS A 105 11.55 -5.99 11.70
CA LYS A 105 11.14 -7.20 10.98
C LYS A 105 12.28 -7.84 10.18
N GLY A 106 13.50 -7.34 10.34
CA GLY A 106 14.69 -7.80 9.62
C GLY A 106 14.65 -7.48 8.12
N ILE A 107 13.98 -6.39 7.73
CA ILE A 107 13.91 -5.91 6.35
C ILE A 107 14.79 -4.65 6.25
N PHE A 108 15.78 -4.67 5.35
CA PHE A 108 16.81 -3.64 5.24
C PHE A 108 16.93 -3.07 3.81
N GLN A 109 16.10 -3.55 2.90
CA GLN A 109 16.14 -3.19 1.49
C GLN A 109 15.74 -1.72 1.25
N PRO A 110 16.18 -1.12 0.13
CA PRO A 110 15.73 0.20 -0.28
C PRO A 110 14.20 0.30 -0.35
N ILE A 111 13.67 1.44 0.10
CA ILE A 111 12.23 1.71 0.16
C ILE A 111 11.88 2.80 -0.84
N GLU A 112 10.89 2.54 -1.68
CA GLU A 112 10.21 3.55 -2.49
C GLU A 112 8.79 3.75 -1.97
N TYR A 113 8.29 4.97 -2.04
CA TYR A 113 6.98 5.34 -1.49
C TYR A 113 5.99 5.68 -2.61
N ALA A 114 4.85 4.99 -2.62
CA ALA A 114 3.67 5.35 -3.38
C ALA A 114 2.77 6.32 -2.59
N LYS A 115 1.76 6.89 -3.25
CA LYS A 115 0.70 7.65 -2.57
C LYS A 115 -0.41 6.70 -2.12
N HIS A 116 -0.99 6.90 -0.94
CA HIS A 116 -2.00 6.00 -0.35
C HIS A 116 -3.19 5.74 -1.29
N HIS A 117 -3.86 6.80 -1.75
CA HIS A 117 -5.00 6.68 -2.66
C HIS A 117 -4.61 6.17 -4.05
N HIS A 118 -3.36 6.40 -4.49
CA HIS A 118 -2.87 5.81 -5.73
C HIS A 118 -2.72 4.30 -5.58
N SER A 119 -2.21 3.83 -4.44
CA SER A 119 -2.08 2.40 -4.14
C SER A 119 -3.45 1.71 -4.14
N HIS A 120 -4.48 2.33 -3.54
CA HIS A 120 -5.86 1.83 -3.61
C HIS A 120 -6.41 1.81 -5.04
N ALA A 121 -6.23 2.89 -5.80
CA ALA A 121 -6.69 2.95 -7.19
C ALA A 121 -5.99 1.90 -8.07
N ALA A 122 -4.68 1.72 -7.89
CA ALA A 122 -3.88 0.73 -8.60
C ALA A 122 -4.29 -0.69 -8.27
N TYR A 123 -4.51 -1.00 -6.98
CA TYR A 123 -5.04 -2.30 -6.58
C TYR A 123 -6.39 -2.57 -7.26
N GLY A 124 -7.37 -1.68 -7.10
CA GLY A 124 -8.70 -1.88 -7.68
C GLY A 124 -8.71 -1.98 -9.21
N TYR A 125 -7.86 -1.21 -9.89
CA TYR A 125 -7.78 -1.22 -11.35
C TYR A 125 -7.03 -2.43 -11.91
N PHE A 126 -5.78 -2.64 -11.49
CA PHE A 126 -4.91 -3.66 -12.09
C PHE A 126 -5.28 -5.09 -11.70
N THR A 127 -6.08 -5.28 -10.64
CA THR A 127 -6.65 -6.60 -10.32
C THR A 127 -8.04 -6.82 -10.91
N ALA A 128 -8.63 -5.81 -11.57
CA ALA A 128 -9.93 -5.99 -12.21
C ALA A 128 -9.79 -6.82 -13.50
N PRO A 129 -10.79 -7.65 -13.85
CA PRO A 129 -10.76 -8.49 -15.05
C PRO A 129 -10.81 -7.70 -16.36
N PHE A 130 -10.92 -6.38 -16.30
CA PHE A 130 -11.04 -5.48 -17.45
C PHE A 130 -10.07 -4.30 -17.37
N TYR A 131 -8.94 -4.43 -16.67
CA TYR A 131 -7.97 -3.33 -16.51
C TYR A 131 -7.44 -2.78 -17.85
N GLU A 132 -7.52 -3.50 -18.96
CA GLU A 132 -7.13 -2.99 -20.28
C GLU A 132 -8.16 -2.02 -20.87
N LYS A 133 -9.36 -1.94 -20.29
CA LYS A 133 -10.45 -1.04 -20.70
C LYS A 133 -10.37 0.28 -19.94
N ASN A 134 -11.00 1.30 -20.52
CA ASN A 134 -11.20 2.58 -19.82
C ASN A 134 -12.15 2.38 -18.63
N ALA A 135 -11.72 2.80 -17.44
CA ALA A 135 -12.54 2.72 -16.25
C ALA A 135 -12.43 4.00 -15.41
N ALA A 136 -13.52 4.36 -14.75
CA ALA A 136 -13.49 5.28 -13.62
C ALA A 136 -13.22 4.46 -12.35
N ILE A 137 -12.22 4.88 -11.57
CA ILE A 137 -11.87 4.27 -10.29
C ILE A 137 -12.21 5.26 -9.20
N VAL A 138 -13.05 4.82 -8.28
CA VAL A 138 -13.53 5.61 -7.16
C VAL A 138 -12.93 5.05 -5.89
N VAL A 139 -12.10 5.84 -5.21
CA VAL A 139 -11.50 5.48 -3.92
C VAL A 139 -12.19 6.31 -2.85
N LEU A 140 -12.97 5.63 -2.01
CA LEU A 140 -13.60 6.16 -0.82
C LEU A 140 -12.85 5.59 0.39
N ASP A 141 -12.24 6.47 1.18
CA ASP A 141 -11.49 6.10 2.37
C ASP A 141 -11.85 7.04 3.52
N SER A 142 -11.50 6.69 4.75
CA SER A 142 -11.53 7.62 5.86
C SER A 142 -10.51 8.74 5.63
N ILE A 143 -9.23 8.40 5.49
CA ILE A 143 -8.15 9.38 5.32
C ILE A 143 -6.84 8.71 4.87
N GLY A 144 -6.23 9.23 3.81
CA GLY A 144 -4.85 8.91 3.41
C GLY A 144 -3.84 9.93 3.95
N GLU A 145 -2.90 10.36 3.09
CA GLU A 145 -1.97 11.44 3.48
C GLU A 145 -2.70 12.76 3.69
N PHE A 146 -3.62 13.11 2.80
CA PHE A 146 -4.55 14.25 2.94
C PHE A 146 -5.89 13.96 2.27
N GLN A 147 -5.89 13.11 1.25
CA GLN A 147 -7.07 12.75 0.50
C GLN A 147 -8.02 11.90 1.36
N THR A 148 -9.31 12.05 1.11
CA THR A 148 -10.39 11.30 1.76
C THR A 148 -11.27 10.64 0.70
N PHE A 149 -11.31 11.22 -0.49
CA PHE A 149 -12.02 10.68 -1.64
C PHE A 149 -11.31 11.09 -2.92
N THR A 150 -11.10 10.16 -3.85
CA THR A 150 -10.45 10.45 -5.14
C THR A 150 -11.11 9.68 -6.28
N ILE A 151 -11.15 10.30 -7.46
CA ILE A 151 -11.56 9.65 -8.70
C ILE A 151 -10.38 9.64 -9.66
N TRP A 152 -10.16 8.49 -10.28
CA TRP A 152 -9.11 8.27 -11.27
C TRP A 152 -9.71 7.77 -12.58
N HIS A 153 -9.09 8.15 -13.67
CA HIS A 153 -9.30 7.55 -14.98
C HIS A 153 -8.19 6.54 -15.24
N GLY A 154 -8.56 5.27 -15.32
CA GLY A 154 -7.68 4.17 -15.72
C GLY A 154 -7.80 3.91 -17.21
N LYS A 155 -6.66 3.85 -17.91
CA LYS A 155 -6.57 3.44 -19.31
C LYS A 155 -5.26 2.70 -19.56
N GLY A 156 -5.35 1.39 -19.81
CA GLY A 156 -4.19 0.53 -20.03
C GLY A 156 -3.30 0.47 -18.80
N GLU A 157 -2.05 0.93 -18.91
CA GLU A 157 -1.11 0.99 -17.77
C GLU A 157 -1.12 2.33 -17.04
N HIS A 158 -2.04 3.24 -17.39
CA HIS A 158 -2.05 4.60 -16.86
C HIS A 158 -3.23 4.85 -15.92
N LEU A 159 -2.92 5.44 -14.76
CA LEU A 159 -3.89 5.97 -13.81
C LEU A 159 -3.71 7.48 -13.68
N LYS A 160 -4.73 8.24 -14.09
CA LYS A 160 -4.76 9.69 -13.95
C LYS A 160 -5.80 10.10 -12.92
N GLN A 161 -5.37 10.73 -11.83
CA GLN A 161 -6.31 11.34 -10.88
C GLN A 161 -7.04 12.50 -11.58
N VAL A 162 -8.37 12.47 -11.57
CA VAL A 162 -9.22 13.51 -12.18
C VAL A 162 -9.99 14.32 -11.13
N TYR A 163 -10.12 13.79 -9.91
CA TYR A 163 -10.76 14.48 -8.79
C TYR A 163 -10.13 14.08 -7.47
N SER A 164 -10.13 14.99 -6.50
CA SER A 164 -9.78 14.72 -5.12
C SER A 164 -10.53 15.64 -4.17
N GLN A 165 -11.02 15.05 -3.09
CA GLN A 165 -11.43 15.72 -1.87
C GLN A 165 -10.41 15.39 -0.78
N SER A 166 -10.16 16.37 0.09
CA SER A 166 -9.18 16.27 1.16
C SER A 166 -9.82 16.49 2.53
N TYR A 167 -9.15 16.00 3.55
CA TYR A 167 -9.40 16.30 4.95
C TYR A 167 -9.49 17.85 5.13
N PRO A 168 -10.49 18.37 5.87
CA PRO A 168 -11.27 17.71 6.91
C PRO A 168 -12.56 17.04 6.43
N HIS A 169 -12.93 17.20 5.16
CA HIS A 169 -14.18 16.64 4.63
C HIS A 169 -13.97 15.17 4.25
N SER A 170 -14.55 14.25 5.02
CA SER A 170 -14.47 12.82 4.75
C SER A 170 -15.80 12.13 5.04
N VAL A 171 -16.34 11.43 4.04
CA VAL A 171 -17.50 10.55 4.22
C VAL A 171 -17.14 9.35 5.10
N GLY A 172 -15.92 8.81 4.98
CA GLY A 172 -15.46 7.70 5.81
C GLY A 172 -15.32 8.07 7.29
N LEU A 173 -14.77 9.26 7.59
CA LEU A 173 -14.73 9.76 8.98
C LEU A 173 -16.13 10.09 9.50
N PHE A 174 -17.00 10.68 8.67
CA PHE A 174 -18.39 10.94 9.04
C PHE A 174 -19.14 9.66 9.40
N TYR A 175 -19.05 8.63 8.54
CA TYR A 175 -19.66 7.33 8.81
C TYR A 175 -19.09 6.70 10.08
N SER A 176 -17.77 6.71 10.23
CA SER A 176 -17.10 6.16 11.43
C SER A 176 -17.54 6.85 12.72
N ALA A 177 -17.75 8.17 12.71
CA ALA A 177 -18.24 8.90 13.88
C ALA A 177 -19.67 8.53 14.28
N MET A 178 -20.49 8.06 13.33
CA MET A 178 -21.88 7.68 13.56
C MET A 178 -22.05 6.21 13.96
N THR A 179 -21.06 5.35 13.70
CA THR A 179 -21.14 3.90 13.92
C THR A 179 -20.15 3.37 14.97
N GLN A 180 -19.50 4.26 15.73
CA GLN A 180 -18.60 3.90 16.84
C GLN A 180 -19.35 3.28 18.01
#